data_AF-A0A847BPU1-F1
#
_entry.id   AF-A0A847BPU1-F1
#
_cell.length_a   1.000
_cell.length_b   1.000
_cell.length_c   1.000
_cell.angle_alpha   90.00
_cell.angle_beta   90.00
_cell.angle_gamma   90.00
#
_symmetry.space_group_name_H-M   'P 1'
#
loop_
_entity.id
_entity.type
_entity.pdbx_description
1 polymer ?
#
loop_
_entity_poly.entity_id
_entity_poly.type
_entity_poly.pdbx_seq_one_letter_code
_entity_poly.pdbx_strand_id
1 'polypeptide(L)' 'STGHGNSAIDMLDRLSLFLMTASDLPWEASRRMVASAIDLLVHLKRDSSGQRSVEEILWIRGYDNGKFNLEPYQKGT' A
#
# COMPACT_ATOMS: atom_id res chain seq x y z
N SER A 1 3.49 10.79 4.00
CA SER A 1 3.78 9.84 5.08
C SER A 1 4.78 8.80 4.57
N THR A 2 5.49 8.10 5.44
CA THR A 2 6.42 7.01 5.08
C THR A 2 6.21 5.83 6.00
N GLY A 3 6.46 4.60 5.52
CA GLY A 3 6.42 3.40 6.36
C GLY A 3 7.42 2.35 5.89
N HIS A 4 7.68 1.37 6.76
CA HIS A 4 8.59 0.27 6.47
C HIS A 4 7.80 -1.00 6.12
N GLY A 5 7.98 -1.48 4.89
CA GLY A 5 7.39 -2.71 4.43
C GLY A 5 8.14 -3.27 3.23
N ASN A 6 8.03 -4.57 3.06
CA ASN A 6 8.77 -5.32 2.05
C ASN A 6 8.12 -5.26 0.65
N SER A 7 6.89 -4.76 0.57
CA SER A 7 6.15 -4.49 -0.67
C SER A 7 5.04 -3.48 -0.41
N ALA A 8 4.39 -3.00 -1.48
CA ALA A 8 3.19 -2.19 -1.36
C ALA A 8 2.06 -2.89 -0.57
N ILE A 9 1.82 -4.17 -0.85
CA ILE A 9 0.77 -4.96 -0.19
C ILE A 9 1.07 -5.13 1.30
N ASP A 10 2.31 -5.45 1.67
CA ASP A 10 2.72 -5.57 3.08
C ASP A 10 2.48 -4.25 3.83
N MET A 11 2.79 -3.11 3.20
CA MET A 11 2.50 -1.80 3.77
C MET A 11 0.99 -1.55 3.97
N LEU A 12 0.15 -1.87 2.98
CA LEU A 12 -1.30 -1.70 3.08
C LEU A 12 -1.89 -2.61 4.17
N ASP A 13 -1.40 -3.84 4.31
CA ASP A 13 -1.83 -4.77 5.35
C ASP A 13 -1.43 -4.30 6.75
N ARG A 14 -0.22 -3.75 6.91
CA ARG A 14 0.22 -3.13 8.17
C ARG A 14 -0.65 -1.96 8.58
N LEU A 15 -0.96 -1.06 7.65
CA LEU A 15 -1.86 0.07 7.91
C LEU A 15 -3.27 -0.42 8.28
N SER A 16 -3.75 -1.46 7.61
CA SER A 16 -5.05 -2.07 7.90
C SER A 16 -5.08 -2.69 9.30
N LEU A 17 -3.98 -3.35 9.69
CA LEU A 17 -3.81 -3.90 11.04
C LEU A 17 -3.81 -2.79 12.09
N PHE A 18 -3.05 -1.71 11.87
CA PHE A 18 -3.02 -0.58 12.81
C PHE A 18 -4.40 0.06 12.97
N LEU A 19 -5.12 0.27 11.87
CA LEU A 19 -6.48 0.79 11.91
C LEU A 19 -7.41 -0.15 12.68
N MET A 20 -7.38 -1.46 12.38
CA MET A 20 -8.17 -2.46 13.10
C MET A 20 -7.90 -2.40 14.61
N THR A 21 -6.63 -2.35 15.02
CA THR A 21 -6.26 -2.26 16.44
C THR A 21 -6.64 -0.94 17.11
N ALA A 22 -6.83 0.13 16.33
CA ALA A 22 -7.18 1.45 16.84
C ALA A 22 -8.69 1.73 16.85
N SER A 23 -9.50 0.93 16.14
CA SER A 23 -10.92 1.24 15.89
C SER A 23 -11.88 0.05 15.96
N ASP A 24 -11.42 -1.13 16.39
CA ASP A 24 -12.19 -2.39 16.49
C ASP A 24 -12.98 -2.77 15.21
N LEU A 25 -12.56 -2.23 14.06
CA LEU A 25 -13.17 -2.52 12.76
C LEU A 25 -12.81 -3.96 12.33
N PRO A 26 -13.73 -4.72 11.71
CA PRO A 26 -13.38 -6.00 11.10
C PRO A 26 -12.25 -5.86 10.09
N TRP A 27 -11.44 -6.93 9.90
CA TRP A 27 -10.29 -6.93 8.99
C TRP A 27 -10.62 -6.42 7.58
N GLU A 28 -11.70 -6.95 6.98
CA GLU A 28 -12.16 -6.54 5.65
C GLU A 28 -12.57 -5.06 5.59
N ALA A 29 -13.19 -4.54 6.65
CA ALA A 29 -13.59 -3.13 6.73
C ALA A 29 -12.36 -2.22 6.86
N SER A 30 -11.36 -2.65 7.64
CA SER A 30 -10.09 -1.93 7.80
C SER A 30 -9.33 -1.84 6.48
N ARG A 31 -9.23 -2.94 5.72
CA ARG A 31 -8.61 -2.94 4.40
C ARG A 31 -9.35 -2.07 3.40
N ARG A 32 -10.69 -2.12 3.37
CA ARG A 32 -11.51 -1.22 2.54
C ARG A 32 -11.26 0.25 2.89
N MET A 33 -11.20 0.58 4.18
CA MET A 33 -10.97 1.94 4.63
C MET A 33 -9.57 2.43 4.23
N VAL A 34 -8.53 1.62 4.46
CA VAL A 34 -7.16 1.94 4.03
C VAL A 34 -7.09 2.12 2.52
N ALA A 35 -7.71 1.23 1.73
CA ALA A 35 -7.74 1.35 0.28
C ALA A 35 -8.44 2.62 -0.20
N SER A 36 -9.45 3.10 0.53
CA SER A 36 -10.15 4.35 0.20
C SER A 36 -9.39 5.62 0.61
N ALA A 37 -8.42 5.50 1.52
CA ALA A 37 -7.69 6.63 2.10
C ALA A 37 -6.34 6.89 1.43
N ILE A 38 -5.89 6.00 0.54
CA ILE A 38 -4.58 6.07 -0.09
C ILE A 38 -4.78 5.94 -1.59
N ASP A 39 -4.45 6.98 -2.36
CA ASP A 39 -4.56 6.92 -3.83
C ASP A 39 -3.32 6.32 -4.50
N LEU A 40 -2.14 6.65 -3.97
CA LEU A 40 -0.85 6.35 -4.60
C LEU A 40 0.16 5.85 -3.57
N LEU A 41 0.91 4.80 -3.94
CA LEU A 41 2.01 4.26 -3.15
C LEU A 41 3.27 4.19 -4.01
N VAL A 42 4.38 4.72 -3.49
CA VAL A 42 5.71 4.62 -4.08
C VAL A 42 6.56 3.72 -3.20
N HIS A 43 6.97 2.58 -3.74
CA HIS A 43 7.84 1.65 -3.02
C HIS A 43 9.29 1.87 -3.44
N LEU A 44 10.16 2.03 -2.44
CA LEU A 44 11.58 2.28 -2.64
C LEU A 44 12.36 1.03 -2.24
N LYS A 45 13.31 0.63 -3.08
CA LYS A 45 14.31 -0.36 -2.71
C LYS A 45 15.65 0.29 -2.45
N ARG A 46 16.43 -0.34 -1.57
CA ARG A 46 17.84 -0.02 -1.34
C ARG A 46 18.67 -1.19 -1.86
N ASP A 47 19.55 -0.93 -2.80
CA ASP A 47 20.45 -1.95 -3.31
C ASP A 47 21.64 -2.19 -2.37
N SER A 48 22.45 -3.21 -2.69
CA SER A 48 23.65 -3.56 -1.92
C SER A 48 24.74 -2.49 -1.96
N SER A 49 24.72 -1.60 -2.97
CA SER A 49 25.60 -0.42 -3.04
C SER A 49 25.13 0.71 -2.11
N GLY A 50 23.93 0.57 -1.54
CA GLY A 50 23.32 1.54 -0.64
C GLY A 50 22.50 2.62 -1.36
N GLN A 51 22.44 2.61 -2.68
CA GLN A 51 21.60 3.51 -3.46
C GLN A 51 20.13 3.16 -3.30
N ARG A 52 19.28 4.19 -3.29
CA ARG A 52 17.83 4.02 -3.25
C ARG A 52 17.24 4.34 -4.61
N SER A 53 16.37 3.47 -5.08
CA SER A 53 15.63 3.65 -6.33
C SER A 53 14.15 3.37 -6.09
N VAL A 54 13.31 3.98 -6.91
CA VAL A 54 11.89 3.62 -6.99
C VAL A 54 11.82 2.22 -7.61
N GLU A 55 11.26 1.27 -6.86
CA GLU A 55 11.02 -0.08 -7.34
C GLU A 55 9.71 -0.15 -8.12
N GLU A 56 8.64 0.40 -7.53
CA GLU A 56 7.33 0.48 -8.16
C GLU A 56 6.56 1.71 -7.70
N ILE A 57 5.63 2.16 -8.55
CA ILE A 57 4.64 3.19 -8.23
C ILE A 57 3.28 2.57 -8.58
N LEU A 58 2.38 2.51 -7.60
CA LEU A 58 1.08 1.86 -7.73
C LEU A 58 -0.05 2.82 -7.35
N TRP A 59 -1.09 2.87 -8.18
CA TRP A 59 -2.39 3.40 -7.79
C TRP A 59 -3.15 2.34 -7.00
N ILE A 60 -3.79 2.75 -5.92
CA ILE A 60 -4.75 1.92 -5.20
C ILE A 60 -6.14 2.32 -5.68
N ARG A 61 -6.84 1.40 -6.34
CA ARG A 61 -8.19 1.62 -6.91
C ARG A 61 -9.32 1.17 -5.99
N GLY A 62 -8.98 0.66 -4.82
CA GLY A 62 -9.91 0.15 -3.83
C GLY A 62 -9.58 -1.28 -3.40
N TYR A 63 -10.58 -1.94 -2.83
CA TYR A 63 -10.46 -3.27 -2.27
C TYR A 63 -11.73 -4.08 -2.54
N ASP A 64 -11.60 -5.17 -3.28
CA ASP A 64 -12.69 -6.06 -3.63
C ASP A 64 -12.24 -7.54 -3.68
N ASN A 65 -13.18 -8.46 -3.47
CA ASN A 65 -12.93 -9.92 -3.47
C ASN A 65 -11.71 -10.34 -2.61
N GLY A 66 -11.56 -9.72 -1.45
CA GLY A 66 -10.48 -10.03 -0.51
C GLY A 66 -9.11 -9.44 -0.86
N LYS A 67 -8.99 -8.60 -1.91
CA LYS A 67 -7.71 -8.09 -2.42
C LYS A 67 -7.73 -6.59 -2.70
N PHE A 68 -6.57 -5.95 -2.56
CA PHE A 68 -6.36 -4.58 -3.04
C PHE A 68 -6.29 -4.59 -4.58
N ASN A 69 -7.00 -3.65 -5.19
CA ASN A 69 -6.92 -3.40 -6.62
C ASN A 69 -5.78 -2.42 -6.88
N LEU A 70 -4.66 -2.92 -7.40
CA LEU A 70 -3.45 -2.15 -7.60
C LEU A 70 -3.15 -2.02 -9.10
N GLU A 71 -2.86 -0.80 -9.55
CA GLU A 71 -2.50 -0.52 -10.94
C GLU A 71 -1.11 0.13 -11.01
N PRO A 72 -0.15 -0.40 -11.79
CA PRO A 72 1.12 0.29 -12.02
C PRO A 72 0.90 1.68 -12.61
N TYR A 73 1.58 2.67 -12.05
CA TYR A 73 1.66 4.00 -12.66
C TYR A 73 2.41 3.88 -13.98
N GLN A 74 1.71 4.15 -15.08
CA GLN A 74 2.30 4.34 -16.40
C GLN A 74 2.39 5.83 -16.66
N LYS A 75 3.59 6.32 -16.99
CA LYS A 75 3.75 7.70 -17.44
C LYS A 75 3.04 7.81 -18.80
N GLY A 76 1.95 8.57 -18.85
CA GLY A 76 1.25 8.85 -20.11
C GLY A 76 2.23 9.43 -21.13
N THR A 77 2.22 8.87 -22.34
CA THR A 77 3.00 9.36 -23.48
C THR A 77 2.54 10.75 -23.89
#